data_AF-A0AAD0LCA4-F1
#
_entry.id   AF-A0AAD0LCA4-F1
#
_cell.length_a   1.000
_cell.length_b   1.000
_cell.length_c   1.000
_cell.angle_alpha   90.00
_cell.angle_beta   90.00
_cell.angle_gamma   90.00
#
_symmetry.space_group_name_H-M   'P 1'
#
loop_
_entity.id
_entity.type
_entity.pdbx_description
1 polymer ?
#
loop_
_entity_poly.entity_id
_entity_poly.type
_entity_poly.pdbx_seq_one_letter_code
_entity_poly.pdbx_strand_id
1 'polypeptide(L)'
;MEQVGIVGPFTGPRAAYGRWLRRAASGTTLRVCWADDGADPALALVAARRLLEAGVSAVVGHFNSECARVAGALYQAAGVPLLLPAATAPDLCQAVGAYRLCASERHQVAAMLEYLAGASGYLEEVWSDGSVYGERLAQSLRAGVGQVPQPRAGPPIHALMGSHVKVAQQIRLHGRSDTLYLLPDDCVIDEFDVLLEGYELATLCPHATPDFGTCVRLALGHVETAIAQGRSVAEYLRSHPDFQAGEHRHAGFTLVRRDYRSAASLLTRMS
;
A
#
# COMPACT_ATOMS: atom_id res chain seq x y z
N MET A 1 17.14 -12.97 23.39
CA MET A 1 17.04 -12.00 22.28
C MET A 1 15.61 -12.00 21.80
N GLU A 2 14.94 -10.87 21.93
CA GLU A 2 13.57 -10.69 21.45
C GLU A 2 13.50 -10.85 19.92
N GLN A 3 12.47 -11.54 19.43
CA GLN A 3 12.27 -11.86 18.02
C GLN A 3 11.15 -10.99 17.45
N VAL A 4 11.33 -10.47 16.24
CA VAL A 4 10.26 -9.74 15.51
C VAL A 4 9.67 -10.65 14.44
N GLY A 5 8.34 -10.69 14.35
CA GLY A 5 7.64 -11.33 13.25
C GLY A 5 7.61 -10.40 12.04
N ILE A 6 7.99 -10.89 10.87
CA ILE A 6 7.78 -10.19 9.60
C ILE A 6 6.89 -11.07 8.72
N VAL A 7 5.74 -10.52 8.32
CA VAL A 7 4.71 -11.23 7.59
C VAL A 7 4.24 -10.47 6.37
N GLY A 8 4.02 -11.20 5.28
CA GLY A 8 3.49 -10.67 4.03
C GLY A 8 3.52 -11.73 2.93
N PRO A 9 3.12 -11.34 1.70
CA PRO A 9 3.04 -12.28 0.60
C PRO A 9 4.44 -12.58 0.07
N PHE A 10 5.04 -13.69 0.51
CA PHE A 10 6.30 -14.19 -0.04
C PHE A 10 6.10 -15.14 -1.22
N THR A 11 4.87 -15.62 -1.40
CA THR A 11 4.43 -16.39 -2.56
C THR A 11 3.18 -15.77 -3.19
N GLY A 12 2.75 -16.33 -4.32
CA GLY A 12 1.53 -15.93 -5.02
C GLY A 12 1.68 -14.65 -5.84
N PRO A 13 0.56 -14.10 -6.36
CA PRO A 13 0.54 -12.98 -7.29
C PRO A 13 0.99 -11.64 -6.67
N ARG A 14 1.25 -11.62 -5.36
CA ARG A 14 1.66 -10.45 -4.60
C ARG A 14 3.10 -10.53 -4.10
N ALA A 15 3.86 -11.53 -4.55
CA ALA A 15 5.21 -11.83 -4.08
C ALA A 15 6.23 -10.69 -4.27
N ALA A 16 5.97 -9.73 -5.17
CA ALA A 16 6.82 -8.55 -5.34
C ALA A 16 6.90 -7.71 -4.05
N TYR A 17 5.81 -7.55 -3.32
CA TYR A 17 5.82 -6.90 -2.02
C TYR A 17 6.59 -7.68 -0.98
N GLY A 18 6.55 -9.02 -1.02
CA GLY A 18 7.40 -9.87 -0.20
C GLY A 18 8.90 -9.66 -0.47
N ARG A 19 9.30 -9.51 -1.73
CA ARG A 19 10.69 -9.18 -2.10
C ARG A 19 11.10 -7.81 -1.55
N TRP A 20 10.23 -6.81 -1.66
CA TRP A 20 10.46 -5.48 -1.10
C TRP A 20 10.55 -5.49 0.42
N LEU A 21 9.70 -6.27 1.09
CA LEU A 21 9.71 -6.43 2.55
C LEU A 21 11.04 -7.05 3.02
N ARG A 22 11.53 -8.09 2.33
CA ARG A 22 12.85 -8.69 2.60
C ARG A 22 13.99 -7.70 2.40
N ARG A 23 13.96 -6.94 1.31
CA ARG A 23 14.98 -5.91 1.02
C ARG A 23 14.98 -4.80 2.07
N ALA A 24 13.80 -4.33 2.48
CA ALA A 24 13.69 -3.26 3.48
C ALA A 24 14.16 -3.72 4.88
N ALA A 25 13.97 -5.01 5.19
CA ALA A 25 14.41 -5.59 6.45
C ALA A 25 15.89 -6.04 6.47
N SER A 26 16.61 -6.07 5.34
CA SER A 26 17.93 -6.70 5.25
C SER A 26 19.03 -6.05 6.10
N GLY A 27 18.77 -4.87 6.68
CA GLY A 27 19.70 -4.14 7.54
C GLY A 27 19.39 -4.22 9.04
N THR A 28 18.32 -4.91 9.46
CA THR A 28 17.97 -4.98 10.89
C THR A 28 18.91 -5.90 11.65
N THR A 29 19.15 -5.56 12.91
CA THR A 29 19.91 -6.42 13.84
C THR A 29 19.00 -7.38 14.62
N LEU A 30 17.68 -7.20 14.50
CA LEU A 30 16.68 -8.04 15.17
C LEU A 30 16.73 -9.47 14.64
N ARG A 31 16.47 -10.44 15.53
CA ARG A 31 16.15 -11.79 15.10
C ARG A 31 14.78 -11.77 14.44
N VAL A 32 14.69 -12.20 13.19
CA VAL A 32 13.42 -12.18 12.43
C VAL A 32 12.78 -13.57 12.38
N CYS A 33 11.48 -13.65 12.63
CA CYS A 33 10.62 -14.77 12.27
C CYS A 33 9.83 -14.42 11.00
N TRP A 34 10.09 -15.12 9.89
CA TRP A 34 9.37 -14.88 8.65
C TRP A 34 8.14 -15.76 8.55
N ALA A 35 6.99 -15.18 8.17
CA ALA A 35 5.77 -15.92 7.88
C ALA A 35 5.16 -15.46 6.55
N ASP A 36 4.81 -16.41 5.70
CA ASP A 36 4.14 -16.13 4.43
C ASP A 36 2.63 -16.17 4.62
N ASP A 37 1.93 -15.12 4.21
CA ASP A 37 0.47 -15.08 4.21
C ASP A 37 -0.13 -15.25 2.79
N GLY A 38 0.69 -15.30 1.73
CA GLY A 38 0.24 -15.45 0.36
C GLY A 38 -0.75 -14.38 -0.14
N ALA A 39 -0.90 -13.26 0.60
CA ALA A 39 -1.99 -12.30 0.44
C ALA A 39 -3.40 -12.92 0.57
N ASP A 40 -3.53 -13.99 1.35
CA ASP A 40 -4.76 -14.73 1.58
C ASP A 40 -5.17 -14.69 3.07
N PRO A 41 -6.41 -14.32 3.42
CA PRO A 41 -6.85 -14.24 4.81
C PRO A 41 -6.77 -15.56 5.60
N ALA A 42 -6.98 -16.71 4.96
CA ALA A 42 -6.90 -18.00 5.65
C ALA A 42 -5.43 -18.36 5.97
N LEU A 43 -4.51 -18.13 5.03
CA LEU A 43 -3.08 -18.28 5.27
C LEU A 43 -2.54 -17.25 6.26
N ALA A 44 -3.09 -16.03 6.29
CA ALA A 44 -2.74 -15.00 7.28
C ALA A 44 -3.02 -15.46 8.72
N LEU A 45 -4.13 -16.19 8.95
CA LEU A 45 -4.42 -16.77 10.27
C LEU A 45 -3.39 -17.83 10.67
N VAL A 46 -2.93 -18.67 9.73
CA VAL A 46 -1.89 -19.68 9.97
C VAL A 46 -0.55 -19.00 10.27
N ALA A 47 -0.18 -18.00 9.48
CA ALA A 47 1.01 -17.18 9.69
C ALA A 47 1.00 -16.52 11.08
N ALA A 48 -0.13 -15.96 11.49
CA ALA A 48 -0.27 -15.31 12.78
C ALA A 48 -0.08 -16.28 13.96
N ARG A 49 -0.70 -17.46 13.93
CA ARG A 49 -0.50 -18.47 14.98
C ARG A 49 0.95 -18.90 15.09
N ARG A 50 1.61 -19.13 13.96
CA ARG A 50 3.04 -19.48 13.93
C ARG A 50 3.91 -18.39 14.55
N LEU A 51 3.62 -17.12 14.28
CA LEU A 51 4.37 -16.00 14.87
C LEU A 51 4.13 -15.90 16.38
N LEU A 52 2.90 -16.10 16.84
CA LEU A 52 2.57 -16.13 18.26
C LEU A 52 3.24 -17.30 18.99
N GLU A 53 3.20 -18.50 18.40
CA GLU A 53 3.90 -19.69 18.92
C GLU A 53 5.43 -19.50 18.98
N ALA A 54 5.99 -18.75 18.03
CA ALA A 54 7.40 -18.38 18.04
C ALA A 54 7.76 -17.33 19.13
N GLY A 55 6.77 -16.77 19.82
CA GLY A 55 6.98 -15.80 20.90
C GLY A 55 7.55 -14.47 20.43
N VAL A 56 7.11 -13.97 19.26
CA VAL A 56 7.57 -12.67 18.74
C VAL A 56 7.07 -11.50 19.60
N SER A 57 7.93 -10.51 19.83
CA SER A 57 7.60 -9.30 20.62
C SER A 57 6.72 -8.30 19.88
N ALA A 58 6.71 -8.39 18.54
CA ALA A 58 5.94 -7.52 17.65
C ALA A 58 5.82 -8.18 16.27
N VAL A 59 4.85 -7.74 15.48
CA VAL A 59 4.68 -8.16 14.08
C VAL A 59 4.72 -6.96 13.16
N VAL A 60 5.54 -7.02 12.11
CA VAL A 60 5.59 -6.05 11.00
C VAL A 60 4.99 -6.70 9.76
N GLY A 61 3.94 -6.08 9.23
CA GLY A 61 3.02 -6.66 8.25
C GLY A 61 1.59 -6.47 8.76
N HIS A 62 0.55 -7.10 8.21
CA HIS A 62 0.48 -7.74 6.91
C HIS A 62 0.47 -6.67 5.80
N PHE A 63 0.68 -7.11 4.56
CA PHE A 63 0.59 -6.19 3.42
C PHE A 63 -0.88 -5.87 3.09
N ASN A 64 -1.73 -6.89 2.99
CA ASN A 64 -3.14 -6.76 2.64
C ASN A 64 -4.00 -6.43 3.87
N SER A 65 -4.90 -5.45 3.76
CA SER A 65 -5.80 -5.04 4.84
C SER A 65 -6.69 -6.17 5.38
N GLU A 66 -7.18 -7.06 4.50
CA GLU A 66 -8.03 -8.18 4.93
C GLU A 66 -7.23 -9.25 5.68
N CYS A 67 -5.97 -9.49 5.29
CA CYS A 67 -5.05 -10.36 6.03
C CYS A 67 -4.73 -9.75 7.41
N ALA A 68 -4.41 -8.45 7.44
CA ALA A 68 -4.15 -7.72 8.68
C ALA A 68 -5.37 -7.72 9.62
N ARG A 69 -6.60 -7.66 9.09
CA ARG A 69 -7.82 -7.66 9.89
C ARG A 69 -8.02 -8.98 10.64
N VAL A 70 -7.89 -10.12 9.94
CA VAL A 70 -8.11 -11.43 10.57
C VAL A 70 -6.94 -11.82 11.49
N ALA A 71 -5.70 -11.53 11.10
CA ALA A 71 -4.53 -11.82 11.92
C ALA A 71 -4.37 -10.85 13.09
N GLY A 72 -4.67 -9.57 12.88
CA GLY A 72 -4.57 -8.51 13.89
C GLY A 72 -5.41 -8.78 15.13
N ALA A 73 -6.61 -9.36 14.96
CA ALA A 73 -7.44 -9.78 16.09
C ALA A 73 -6.74 -10.81 17.00
N LEU A 74 -5.95 -11.73 16.42
CA LEU A 74 -5.16 -12.71 17.19
C LEU A 74 -4.00 -12.04 17.92
N TYR A 75 -3.27 -11.14 17.26
CA TYR A 75 -2.17 -10.42 17.88
C TYR A 75 -2.65 -9.52 19.02
N GLN A 76 -3.77 -8.82 18.82
CA GLN A 76 -4.42 -7.98 19.83
C GLN A 76 -4.81 -8.80 21.07
N ALA A 77 -5.46 -9.96 20.87
CA ALA A 77 -5.82 -10.86 21.96
C ALA A 77 -4.60 -11.41 22.72
N ALA A 78 -3.47 -11.59 22.03
CA ALA A 78 -2.21 -12.03 22.62
C ALA A 78 -1.36 -10.88 23.20
N GLY A 79 -1.78 -9.62 23.08
CA GLY A 79 -1.01 -8.46 23.51
C GLY A 79 0.25 -8.18 22.66
N VAL A 80 0.35 -8.75 21.46
CA VAL A 80 1.46 -8.55 20.53
C VAL A 80 1.11 -7.38 19.59
N PRO A 81 1.91 -6.30 19.56
CA PRO A 81 1.63 -5.16 18.70
C PRO A 81 1.84 -5.50 17.22
N LEU A 82 0.89 -5.04 16.39
CA LEU A 82 0.95 -5.13 14.93
C LEU A 82 1.31 -3.78 14.33
N LEU A 83 2.42 -3.71 13.58
CA LEU A 83 2.87 -2.52 12.86
C LEU A 83 2.60 -2.70 11.36
N LEU A 84 1.74 -1.84 10.78
CA LEU A 84 1.26 -1.95 9.40
C LEU A 84 2.06 -1.03 8.45
N PRO A 85 2.96 -1.56 7.61
CA PRO A 85 3.70 -0.75 6.65
C PRO A 85 2.95 -0.48 5.33
N ALA A 86 1.83 -1.16 5.07
CA ALA A 86 1.10 -1.06 3.80
C ALA A 86 -0.43 -1.17 3.90
N ALA A 87 -0.99 -1.81 4.94
CA ALA A 87 -2.44 -1.99 5.02
C ALA A 87 -3.19 -0.68 5.30
N THR A 88 -3.88 -0.16 4.28
CA THR A 88 -4.43 1.20 4.24
C THR A 88 -5.89 1.33 4.70
N ALA A 89 -6.61 0.24 4.97
CA ALA A 89 -8.06 0.28 5.23
C ALA A 89 -8.42 1.21 6.40
N PRO A 90 -9.36 2.16 6.26
CA PRO A 90 -9.43 3.34 7.14
C PRO A 90 -9.69 3.06 8.62
N ASP A 91 -10.42 1.98 8.93
CA ASP A 91 -10.84 1.58 10.28
C ASP A 91 -9.89 0.57 10.95
N LEU A 92 -8.91 0.04 10.20
CA LEU A 92 -8.13 -1.12 10.61
C LEU A 92 -7.37 -0.92 11.93
N CYS A 93 -6.74 0.23 12.15
CA CYS A 93 -6.02 0.49 13.42
C CYS A 93 -6.95 0.41 14.63
N GLN A 94 -8.16 0.97 14.52
CA GLN A 94 -9.16 0.92 15.59
C GLN A 94 -9.74 -0.50 15.75
N ALA A 95 -9.97 -1.20 14.64
CA ALA A 95 -10.58 -2.52 14.63
C ALA A 95 -9.71 -3.60 15.28
N VAL A 96 -8.38 -3.53 15.13
CA VAL A 96 -7.46 -4.57 15.64
C VAL A 96 -6.35 -4.03 16.55
N GLY A 97 -6.42 -2.76 16.99
CA GLY A 97 -5.41 -2.16 17.86
C GLY A 97 -4.01 -2.08 17.24
N ALA A 98 -3.93 -1.91 15.92
CA ALA A 98 -2.67 -1.85 15.18
C ALA A 98 -2.09 -0.42 15.12
N TYR A 99 -0.79 -0.35 14.81
CA TYR A 99 -0.04 0.87 14.57
C TYR A 99 0.32 0.96 13.09
N ARG A 100 -0.31 1.84 12.33
CA ARG A 100 -0.05 2.03 10.90
C ARG A 100 1.04 3.07 10.68
N LEU A 101 2.02 2.71 9.85
CA LEU A 101 3.12 3.56 9.41
C LEU A 101 2.81 4.24 8.06
N CYS A 102 2.14 3.53 7.16
CA CYS A 102 1.67 4.11 5.91
C CYS A 102 0.45 5.03 6.12
N ALA A 103 0.07 5.76 5.07
CA ALA A 103 -1.13 6.57 5.10
C ALA A 103 -2.39 5.71 4.90
N SER A 104 -3.50 6.13 5.50
CA SER A 104 -4.82 5.57 5.19
C SER A 104 -5.20 5.87 3.74
N GLU A 105 -5.96 4.97 3.12
CA GLU A 105 -6.51 5.21 1.78
C GLU A 105 -7.43 6.44 1.72
N ARG A 106 -7.92 6.95 2.86
CA ARG A 106 -8.58 8.27 2.92
C ARG A 106 -7.69 9.38 2.37
N HIS A 107 -6.41 9.37 2.71
CA HIS A 107 -5.44 10.35 2.20
C HIS A 107 -5.15 10.12 0.72
N GLN A 108 -5.18 8.85 0.27
CA GLN A 108 -4.98 8.50 -1.13
C GLN A 108 -6.08 9.08 -2.01
N VAL A 109 -7.34 8.85 -1.64
CA VAL A 109 -8.51 9.37 -2.36
C VAL A 109 -8.54 10.91 -2.29
N ALA A 110 -8.19 11.50 -1.15
CA ALA A 110 -8.10 12.97 -1.04
C ALA A 110 -7.09 13.57 -2.04
N ALA A 111 -5.88 12.98 -2.15
CA ALA A 111 -4.88 13.42 -3.13
C ALA A 111 -5.36 13.26 -4.58
N MET A 112 -6.06 12.16 -4.89
CA MET A 112 -6.67 11.95 -6.21
C MET A 112 -7.73 13.01 -6.52
N LEU A 113 -8.60 13.33 -5.56
CA LEU A 113 -9.66 14.34 -5.73
C LEU A 113 -9.10 15.76 -5.86
N GLU A 114 -8.06 16.09 -5.09
CA GLU A 114 -7.35 17.37 -5.19
C GLU A 114 -6.79 17.57 -6.60
N TYR A 115 -6.19 16.53 -7.20
CA TYR A 115 -5.76 16.58 -8.58
C TYR A 115 -6.92 16.78 -9.55
N LEU A 116 -7.99 16.00 -9.42
CA LEU A 116 -9.15 16.08 -10.29
C LEU A 116 -9.79 17.47 -10.26
N ALA A 117 -9.82 18.14 -9.12
CA ALA A 117 -10.37 19.50 -8.98
C ALA A 117 -9.60 20.56 -9.79
N GLY A 118 -8.29 20.35 -10.02
CA GLY A 118 -7.42 21.27 -10.78
C GLY A 118 -7.06 20.77 -12.18
N ALA A 119 -7.54 19.59 -12.58
CA ALA A 119 -7.17 18.97 -13.85
C ALA A 119 -7.86 19.66 -15.04
N SER A 120 -7.16 19.72 -16.17
CA SER A 120 -7.74 20.13 -17.46
C SER A 120 -8.54 19.01 -18.14
N GLY A 121 -8.36 17.77 -17.69
CA GLY A 121 -9.13 16.60 -18.12
C GLY A 121 -10.36 16.35 -17.27
N TYR A 122 -11.21 15.44 -17.73
CA TYR A 122 -12.42 15.03 -17.01
C TYR A 122 -12.39 13.53 -16.70
N LEU A 123 -12.91 13.15 -15.53
CA LEU A 123 -13.05 11.74 -15.17
C LEU A 123 -14.16 11.09 -16.01
N GLU A 124 -13.78 10.25 -16.97
CA GLU A 124 -14.72 9.56 -17.88
C GLU A 124 -15.18 8.22 -17.30
N GLU A 125 -14.27 7.49 -16.62
CA GLU A 125 -14.54 6.17 -16.09
C GLU A 125 -13.92 5.98 -14.70
N VAL A 126 -14.63 5.24 -13.84
CA VAL A 126 -14.08 4.62 -12.64
C VAL A 126 -14.32 3.12 -12.70
N TRP A 127 -13.25 2.34 -12.85
CA TRP A 127 -13.23 0.88 -12.88
C TRP A 127 -12.65 0.30 -11.59
N SER A 128 -13.06 -0.93 -11.25
CA SER A 128 -12.55 -1.69 -10.11
C SER A 128 -12.26 -3.13 -10.53
N ASP A 129 -11.21 -3.73 -9.96
CA ASP A 129 -10.86 -5.15 -10.15
C ASP A 129 -11.77 -6.12 -9.37
N GLY A 130 -12.78 -5.62 -8.66
CA GLY A 130 -13.74 -6.39 -7.86
C GLY A 130 -13.20 -6.82 -6.49
N SER A 131 -11.94 -6.52 -6.16
CA SER A 131 -11.41 -6.76 -4.82
C SER A 131 -11.98 -5.77 -3.81
N VAL A 132 -12.01 -6.14 -2.53
CA VAL A 132 -12.46 -5.25 -1.44
C VAL A 132 -11.65 -3.95 -1.41
N TYR A 133 -10.37 -3.98 -1.76
CA TYR A 133 -9.51 -2.80 -1.88
C TYR A 133 -9.91 -1.93 -3.09
N GLY A 134 -10.03 -2.53 -4.27
CA GLY A 134 -10.43 -1.84 -5.50
C GLY A 134 -11.80 -1.18 -5.38
N GLU A 135 -12.79 -1.93 -4.87
CA GLU A 135 -14.16 -1.42 -4.69
C GLU A 135 -14.23 -0.26 -3.71
N ARG A 136 -13.50 -0.33 -2.60
CA ARG A 136 -13.53 0.73 -1.58
C ARG A 136 -12.90 2.03 -2.08
N LEU A 137 -11.80 1.93 -2.84
CA LEU A 137 -11.20 3.08 -3.52
C LEU A 137 -12.15 3.65 -4.58
N ALA A 138 -12.69 2.80 -5.46
CA ALA A 138 -13.60 3.21 -6.53
C ALA A 138 -14.86 3.88 -5.98
N GLN A 139 -15.47 3.32 -4.93
CA GLN A 139 -16.64 3.89 -4.27
C GLN A 139 -16.31 5.24 -3.65
N SER A 140 -15.21 5.35 -2.93
CA SER A 140 -14.79 6.60 -2.29
C SER A 140 -14.50 7.70 -3.32
N LEU A 141 -13.83 7.35 -4.42
CA LEU A 141 -13.56 8.28 -5.51
C LEU A 141 -14.85 8.74 -6.20
N ARG A 142 -15.79 7.83 -6.50
CA ARG A 142 -17.10 8.18 -7.07
C ARG A 142 -17.91 9.11 -6.16
N ALA A 143 -17.88 8.87 -4.85
CA ALA A 143 -18.55 9.73 -3.88
C ALA A 143 -17.93 11.14 -3.82
N GLY A 144 -16.59 11.21 -3.86
CA GLY A 144 -15.87 12.48 -3.79
C GLY A 144 -15.91 13.28 -5.09
N VAL A 145 -15.88 12.63 -6.26
CA VAL A 145 -15.75 13.34 -7.54
C VAL A 145 -16.98 14.21 -7.84
N GLY A 146 -18.16 13.83 -7.35
CA GLY A 146 -19.37 14.66 -7.47
C GLY A 146 -19.30 16.00 -6.73
N GLN A 147 -18.29 16.18 -5.87
CA GLN A 147 -18.08 17.40 -5.08
C GLN A 147 -16.94 18.27 -5.62
N VAL A 148 -16.17 17.80 -6.60
CA VAL A 148 -15.07 18.56 -7.21
C VAL A 148 -15.47 19.06 -8.59
N PRO A 149 -15.06 20.28 -8.98
CA PRO A 149 -15.32 20.76 -10.33
C PRO A 149 -14.62 19.87 -11.36
N GLN A 150 -15.30 19.62 -12.47
CA GLN A 150 -14.76 18.91 -13.62
C GLN A 150 -14.96 19.76 -14.89
N PRO A 151 -13.95 19.86 -15.77
CA PRO A 151 -14.13 20.43 -17.10
C PRO A 151 -15.22 19.68 -17.87
N ARG A 152 -15.96 20.40 -18.72
CA ARG A 152 -16.95 19.79 -19.63
C ARG A 152 -16.30 19.06 -20.81
N ALA A 153 -15.06 19.41 -21.12
CA ALA A 153 -14.26 18.85 -22.20
C ALA A 153 -12.78 18.95 -21.83
N GLY A 154 -11.97 18.05 -22.35
CA GLY A 154 -10.56 17.91 -22.04
C GLY A 154 -10.07 16.50 -22.36
N PRO A 155 -8.80 16.16 -22.08
CA PRO A 155 -8.36 14.78 -22.18
C PRO A 155 -9.13 13.89 -21.19
N PRO A 156 -9.56 12.68 -21.58
CA PRO A 156 -10.23 11.76 -20.68
C PRO A 156 -9.26 11.25 -19.60
N ILE A 157 -9.78 11.12 -18.38
CA ILE A 157 -9.11 10.48 -17.25
C ILE A 157 -9.85 9.20 -16.92
N HIS A 158 -9.13 8.08 -16.88
CA HIS A 158 -9.66 6.77 -16.45
C HIS A 158 -9.08 6.41 -15.09
N ALA A 159 -9.95 6.27 -14.10
CA ALA A 159 -9.56 5.81 -12.78
C ALA A 159 -9.70 4.28 -12.70
N LEU A 160 -8.59 3.56 -12.55
CA LEU A 160 -8.61 2.09 -12.49
C LEU A 160 -8.13 1.62 -11.12
N MET A 161 -9.03 1.10 -10.28
CA MET A 161 -8.76 0.75 -8.88
C MET A 161 -8.59 -0.76 -8.69
N GLY A 162 -7.52 -1.17 -8.01
CA GLY A 162 -7.24 -2.58 -7.78
C GLY A 162 -5.75 -2.87 -7.64
N SER A 163 -5.41 -4.16 -7.74
CA SER A 163 -4.02 -4.60 -7.76
C SER A 163 -3.31 -4.19 -9.05
N HIS A 164 -2.01 -3.87 -8.98
CA HIS A 164 -1.21 -3.46 -10.14
C HIS A 164 -1.26 -4.48 -11.29
N VAL A 165 -1.31 -5.78 -11.01
CA VAL A 165 -1.46 -6.82 -12.05
C VAL A 165 -2.79 -6.70 -12.79
N LYS A 166 -3.90 -6.49 -12.07
CA LYS A 166 -5.24 -6.38 -12.66
C LYS A 166 -5.45 -5.05 -13.36
N VAL A 167 -4.93 -3.96 -12.78
CA VAL A 167 -4.91 -2.64 -13.43
C VAL A 167 -4.10 -2.68 -14.72
N ALA A 168 -2.90 -3.27 -14.71
CA ALA A 168 -2.11 -3.42 -15.93
C ALA A 168 -2.86 -4.26 -16.98
N GLN A 169 -3.49 -5.36 -16.57
CA GLN A 169 -4.31 -6.17 -17.47
C GLN A 169 -5.45 -5.36 -18.10
N GLN A 170 -6.14 -4.52 -17.32
CA GLN A 170 -7.21 -3.66 -17.81
C GLN A 170 -6.71 -2.64 -18.84
N ILE A 171 -5.57 -2.00 -18.58
CA ILE A 171 -4.90 -1.09 -19.52
C ILE A 171 -4.49 -1.83 -20.80
N ARG A 172 -3.95 -3.04 -20.69
CA ARG A 172 -3.49 -3.80 -21.85
C ARG A 172 -4.63 -4.21 -22.80
N LEU A 173 -5.82 -4.42 -22.25
CA LEU A 173 -7.01 -4.81 -23.01
C LEU A 173 -7.77 -3.62 -23.60
N HIS A 174 -7.82 -2.49 -22.88
CA HIS A 174 -8.73 -1.38 -23.20
C HIS A 174 -8.03 -0.02 -23.28
N GLY A 175 -6.70 0.00 -23.20
CA GLY A 175 -5.89 1.22 -23.10
C GLY A 175 -5.96 2.11 -24.34
N ARG A 176 -5.94 3.42 -24.13
CA ARG A 176 -5.91 4.45 -25.18
C ARG A 176 -4.78 5.43 -24.90
N SER A 177 -4.08 5.85 -25.95
CA SER A 177 -2.91 6.74 -25.85
C SER A 177 -3.23 8.19 -25.51
N ASP A 178 -4.48 8.61 -25.70
CA ASP A 178 -4.98 9.96 -25.42
C ASP A 178 -5.55 10.12 -23.99
N THR A 179 -5.47 9.05 -23.19
CA THR A 179 -6.10 8.96 -21.87
C THR A 179 -5.04 9.03 -20.77
N LEU A 180 -5.32 9.78 -19.71
CA LEU A 180 -4.56 9.72 -18.47
C LEU A 180 -5.15 8.64 -17.55
N TYR A 181 -4.31 7.73 -17.07
CA TYR A 181 -4.74 6.69 -16.14
C TYR A 181 -4.44 7.11 -14.69
N LEU A 182 -5.48 7.38 -13.90
CA LEU A 182 -5.39 7.65 -12.48
C LEU A 182 -5.47 6.33 -11.70
N LEU A 183 -4.37 5.92 -11.09
CA LEU A 183 -4.20 4.57 -10.57
C LEU A 183 -3.92 4.58 -9.06
N PRO A 184 -4.19 3.48 -8.33
CA PRO A 184 -3.88 3.37 -6.92
C PRO A 184 -2.38 3.34 -6.65
N ASP A 185 -2.03 3.56 -5.38
CA ASP A 185 -0.64 3.47 -4.88
C ASP A 185 0.03 2.12 -5.14
N ASP A 186 -0.79 1.08 -5.26
CA ASP A 186 -0.35 -0.26 -5.61
C ASP A 186 0.40 -0.35 -6.94
N CYS A 187 0.17 0.61 -7.85
CA CYS A 187 0.81 0.67 -9.17
C CYS A 187 2.19 1.36 -9.13
N VAL A 188 2.64 1.87 -7.98
CA VAL A 188 3.97 2.47 -7.81
C VAL A 188 4.99 1.37 -7.46
N ILE A 189 5.21 0.44 -8.41
CA ILE A 189 6.11 -0.71 -8.26
C ILE A 189 6.77 -1.05 -9.58
N ASP A 190 8.05 -1.46 -9.55
CA ASP A 190 8.83 -1.78 -10.75
C ASP A 190 8.17 -2.85 -11.63
N GLU A 191 7.49 -3.82 -11.02
CA GLU A 191 6.76 -4.87 -11.74
C GLU A 191 5.62 -4.29 -12.60
N PHE A 192 4.98 -3.21 -12.15
CA PHE A 192 3.95 -2.54 -12.93
C PHE A 192 4.54 -1.86 -14.17
N ASP A 193 5.72 -1.27 -14.06
CA ASP A 193 6.40 -0.64 -15.19
C ASP A 193 6.74 -1.68 -16.28
N VAL A 194 7.21 -2.86 -15.86
CA VAL A 194 7.49 -3.99 -16.76
C VAL A 194 6.21 -4.47 -17.46
N LEU A 195 5.08 -4.53 -16.75
CA LEU A 195 3.81 -4.97 -17.33
C LEU A 195 3.24 -4.02 -18.39
N LEU A 196 3.67 -2.74 -18.37
CA LEU A 196 3.27 -1.72 -19.34
C LEU A 196 4.36 -1.40 -20.38
N GLU A 197 5.46 -2.14 -20.39
CA GLU A 197 6.51 -1.97 -21.39
C GLU A 197 5.94 -2.13 -22.81
N GLY A 198 6.27 -1.19 -23.70
CA GLY A 198 5.79 -1.16 -25.08
C GLY A 198 4.45 -0.44 -25.29
N TYR A 199 3.77 0.00 -24.23
CA TYR A 199 2.55 0.81 -24.33
C TYR A 199 2.88 2.31 -24.34
N GLU A 200 2.05 3.10 -25.03
CA GLU A 200 2.14 4.56 -25.06
C GLU A 200 0.97 5.18 -24.32
N LEU A 201 1.22 5.59 -23.08
CA LEU A 201 0.21 6.16 -22.19
C LEU A 201 0.86 6.89 -21.02
N ALA A 202 0.06 7.67 -20.30
CA ALA A 202 0.48 8.30 -19.06
C ALA A 202 -0.31 7.75 -17.89
N THR A 203 0.37 7.50 -16.76
CA THR A 203 -0.25 7.17 -15.49
C THR A 203 0.02 8.24 -14.46
N LEU A 204 -0.89 8.41 -13.51
CA LEU A 204 -0.75 9.23 -12.33
C LEU A 204 -1.14 8.39 -11.12
N CYS A 205 -0.21 8.20 -10.20
CA CYS A 205 -0.39 7.33 -9.05
C CYS A 205 -0.06 8.09 -7.75
N PRO A 206 -0.88 7.99 -6.69
CA PRO A 206 -0.45 8.39 -5.35
C PRO A 206 0.72 7.51 -4.90
N HIS A 207 1.83 8.13 -4.54
CA HIS A 207 2.98 7.47 -3.94
C HIS A 207 2.97 7.75 -2.44
N ALA A 208 2.98 6.68 -1.63
CA ALA A 208 2.98 6.80 -0.18
C ALA A 208 4.20 7.58 0.33
N THR A 209 3.98 8.48 1.28
CA THR A 209 5.04 9.22 1.97
C THR A 209 4.83 9.07 3.48
N PRO A 210 5.68 8.34 4.22
CA PRO A 210 6.84 7.58 3.74
C PRO A 210 6.46 6.42 2.81
N ASP A 211 7.38 6.04 1.91
CA ASP A 211 7.20 4.89 1.04
C ASP A 211 7.18 3.57 1.82
N PHE A 212 6.79 2.48 1.16
CA PHE A 212 6.68 1.15 1.78
C PHE A 212 7.97 0.70 2.47
N GLY A 213 9.12 0.84 1.81
CA GLY A 213 10.40 0.41 2.38
C GLY A 213 10.80 1.23 3.60
N THR A 214 10.49 2.53 3.59
CA THR A 214 10.69 3.45 4.71
C THR A 214 9.74 3.12 5.85
N CYS A 215 8.47 2.80 5.58
CA CYS A 215 7.52 2.32 6.58
C CYS A 215 8.01 1.05 7.29
N VAL A 216 8.55 0.09 6.53
CA VAL A 216 9.13 -1.14 7.12
C VAL A 216 10.33 -0.80 8.02
N ARG A 217 11.24 0.06 7.57
CA ARG A 217 12.41 0.47 8.38
C ARG A 217 11.99 1.23 9.63
N LEU A 218 11.00 2.12 9.56
CA LEU A 218 10.45 2.81 10.73
C LEU A 218 9.83 1.82 11.71
N ALA A 219 9.04 0.86 11.23
CA ALA A 219 8.46 -0.18 12.07
C ALA A 219 9.53 -1.00 12.82
N LEU A 220 10.58 -1.44 12.11
CA LEU A 220 11.70 -2.16 12.73
C LEU A 220 12.49 -1.28 13.69
N GLY A 221 12.72 0.00 13.35
CA GLY A 221 13.42 0.96 14.21
C GLY A 221 12.69 1.22 15.53
N HIS A 222 11.36 1.26 15.51
CA HIS A 222 10.56 1.33 16.74
C HIS A 222 10.73 0.09 17.63
N VAL A 223 10.77 -1.10 17.03
CA VAL A 223 11.01 -2.37 17.75
C VAL A 223 12.43 -2.38 18.35
N GLU A 224 13.45 -2.04 17.56
CA GLU A 224 14.84 -1.95 18.01
C GLU A 224 15.00 -0.95 19.17
N THR A 225 14.37 0.22 19.05
CA THR A 225 14.42 1.26 20.07
C THR A 225 13.73 0.83 21.37
N ALA A 226 12.57 0.19 21.29
CA ALA A 226 11.86 -0.32 22.46
C ALA A 226 12.73 -1.33 23.23
N ILE A 227 13.32 -2.29 22.51
CA ILE A 227 14.21 -3.31 23.08
C ILE A 227 15.45 -2.67 23.70
N ALA A 228 16.09 -1.71 23.01
CA ALA A 228 17.26 -1.01 23.53
C ALA A 228 16.96 -0.21 24.81
N GLN A 229 15.73 0.27 24.97
CA GLN A 229 15.26 0.95 26.18
C GLN A 229 14.81 -0.03 27.30
N GLY A 230 14.84 -1.35 27.06
CA GLY A 230 14.32 -2.35 27.99
C GLY A 230 12.81 -2.28 28.21
N ARG A 231 12.06 -1.71 27.24
CA ARG A 231 10.61 -1.55 27.28
C ARG A 231 9.96 -2.58 26.36
N SER A 232 8.75 -3.03 26.73
CA SER A 232 7.94 -3.80 25.77
C SER A 232 7.58 -2.93 24.57
N VAL A 233 7.55 -3.51 23.37
CA VAL A 233 7.19 -2.77 22.14
C VAL A 233 5.79 -2.16 22.27
N ALA A 234 4.84 -2.86 22.87
CA ALA A 234 3.47 -2.37 23.07
C ALA A 234 3.42 -1.12 23.97
N GLU A 235 4.20 -1.10 25.05
CA GLU A 235 4.29 0.08 25.92
C GLU A 235 4.97 1.25 25.22
N TYR A 236 6.07 0.99 24.51
CA TYR A 236 6.79 2.00 23.73
C TYR A 236 5.86 2.68 22.71
N LEU A 237 5.13 1.91 21.92
CA LEU A 237 4.25 2.42 20.87
C LEU A 237 3.05 3.20 21.42
N ARG A 238 2.46 2.76 22.55
CA ARG A 238 1.29 3.42 23.16
C ARG A 238 1.55 4.87 23.55
N SER A 239 2.78 5.19 23.97
CA SER A 239 3.19 6.53 24.36
C SER A 239 3.93 7.30 23.26
N HIS A 240 4.15 6.69 22.09
CA HIS A 240 5.06 7.26 21.10
C HIS A 240 4.42 8.46 20.38
N PRO A 241 5.09 9.62 20.34
CA PRO A 241 4.51 10.86 19.82
C PRO A 241 4.13 10.77 18.34
N ASP A 242 4.82 9.95 17.56
CA ASP A 242 4.58 9.82 16.11
C ASP A 242 3.23 9.17 15.78
N PHE A 243 2.57 8.52 16.75
CA PHE A 243 1.28 7.90 16.54
C PHE A 243 0.14 8.70 17.20
N GLN A 244 -0.97 8.81 16.48
CA GLN A 244 -2.23 9.34 17.00
C GLN A 244 -3.33 8.34 16.65
N ALA A 245 -4.01 7.79 17.67
CA ALA A 245 -5.02 6.75 17.50
C ALA A 245 -4.54 5.53 16.66
N GLY A 246 -3.25 5.19 16.79
CA GLY A 246 -2.63 4.11 16.03
C GLY A 246 -2.25 4.46 14.59
N GLU A 247 -2.40 5.71 14.14
CA GLU A 247 -1.96 6.16 12.81
C GLU A 247 -0.73 7.08 12.91
N HIS A 248 0.25 6.88 12.03
CA HIS A 248 1.45 7.71 11.96
C HIS A 248 1.12 9.13 11.47
N ARG A 249 1.51 10.15 12.23
CA ARG A 249 1.09 11.56 12.03
C ARG A 249 1.55 12.17 10.71
N HIS A 250 2.69 11.72 10.19
CA HIS A 250 3.33 12.30 9.01
C HIS A 250 3.15 11.45 7.75
N ALA A 251 2.15 10.56 7.74
CA ALA A 251 1.87 9.70 6.61
C ALA A 251 0.85 10.35 5.65
N GLY A 252 1.22 10.47 4.38
CA GLY A 252 0.40 11.01 3.31
C GLY A 252 0.70 10.36 1.96
N PHE A 253 0.30 11.05 0.89
CA PHE A 253 0.60 10.68 -0.49
C PHE A 253 1.03 11.90 -1.29
N THR A 254 1.93 11.69 -2.25
CA THR A 254 2.23 12.66 -3.31
C THR A 254 1.94 12.02 -4.65
N LEU A 255 1.45 12.77 -5.64
CA LEU A 255 1.15 12.20 -6.95
C LEU A 255 2.40 12.10 -7.81
N VAL A 256 2.62 10.94 -8.40
CA VAL A 256 3.73 10.66 -9.31
C VAL A 256 3.18 10.34 -10.68
N ARG A 257 3.64 11.09 -11.69
CA ARG A 257 3.34 10.85 -13.10
C ARG A 257 4.40 9.93 -13.71
N ARG A 258 3.97 8.97 -14.52
CA ARG A 258 4.85 8.18 -15.40
C ARG A 258 4.34 8.23 -16.82
N ASP A 259 5.23 8.49 -17.76
CA ASP A 259 4.93 8.51 -19.20
C ASP A 259 5.62 7.30 -19.84
N TYR A 260 4.84 6.34 -20.30
CA TYR A 260 5.31 5.14 -21.00
C TYR A 260 5.39 5.43 -22.50
N ARG A 261 6.44 4.94 -23.14
CA ARG A 261 6.73 5.18 -24.56
C ARG A 261 7.14 3.89 -25.25
N SER A 262 6.72 3.72 -26.50
CA SER A 262 7.22 2.63 -27.34
C SER A 262 8.66 2.91 -27.77
N ALA A 263 9.44 1.85 -28.02
CA ALA A 263 10.80 1.97 -28.56
C ALA A 263 10.84 2.70 -29.93
N ALA A 264 9.76 2.60 -30.72
CA ALA A 264 9.63 3.29 -32.01
C ALA A 264 9.57 4.82 -31.84
N SER A 265 8.88 5.32 -30.81
CA SER A 265 8.74 6.76 -30.55
C SER A 265 10.01 7.45 -30.05
N LEU A 266 10.96 6.69 -29.48
CA LEU A 266 12.25 7.21 -29.02
C LEU A 266 13.22 7.47 -30.17
N LEU A 267 13.13 6.68 -31.25
CA LEU A 267 13.99 6.81 -32.43
C LEU A 267 13.62 8.03 -33.29
N THR A 268 12.33 8.39 -33.37
CA THR A 268 11.84 9.52 -34.17
C THR A 268 12.22 10.90 -33.63
N ARG A 269 12.73 11.00 -32.38
CA ARG A 269 13.23 12.26 -31.79
C ARG A 269 14.75 12.42 -31.86
N MET A 270 15.47 11.40 -32.32
CA MET A 270 16.94 11.44 -32.48
C MET A 270 17.37 11.76 -33.93
N SER A 271 16.40 12.04 -34.80
CA SER A 271 16.55 12.46 -36.20
C SER A 271 15.95 13.84 -36.41
#